data_AF-A0A2K8KP29-F1
#
_entry.id   AF-A0A2K8KP29-F1
#
_cell.length_a   1.000
_cell.length_b   1.000
_cell.length_c   1.000
_cell.angle_alpha   90.00
_cell.angle_beta   90.00
_cell.angle_gamma   90.00
#
_symmetry.space_group_name_H-M   'P 1'
#
loop_
_entity.id
_entity.type
_entity.pdbx_description
1 polymer ?
#
loop_
_entity_poly.entity_id
_entity_poly.type
_entity_poly.pdbx_seq_one_letter_code
_entity_poly.pdbx_strand_id
1 'polypeptide(L)'
;MRQDFMMSNLGAFMSNPKHTLFWMTVYLLIVATVCALIYEPISAAFMANWVFNSLILAVLVIGIGLTYRQVFILQPELEWIALFRTGRSGLSVKQEPRLLKPLARQLGDEFKRDRFTLSAMSLRTVLDGIRSRMDESREISRYMISLLVFLGLLGTFWGLLGTIEAVGRVIINLDIGNQNFDQVFGELQAGLLRPLEGMGTAFSSSLLGLGGSLILGFLDIQAGHAQNRFYDGLEEWLTGLTHLIDATDFEDKSDLTTIQKASLELADEILILEEENRQLKAKLGFTDKD
;
A
#
# COMPACT_ATOMS: atom_id res chain seq x y z
N MET A 1 -9.16 6.66 32.59
CA MET A 1 -8.67 8.00 32.21
C MET A 1 -7.44 7.99 31.30
N ARG A 2 -6.31 7.35 31.64
CA ARG A 2 -5.12 7.31 30.74
C ARG A 2 -5.26 6.33 29.56
N GLN A 3 -5.99 5.22 29.75
CA GLN A 3 -6.36 4.28 28.67
C GLN A 3 -7.36 4.90 27.67
N ASP A 4 -8.33 5.68 28.15
CA ASP A 4 -9.36 6.28 27.29
C ASP A 4 -8.79 7.35 26.34
N PHE A 5 -7.77 8.09 26.78
CA PHE A 5 -7.10 9.12 25.97
C PHE A 5 -6.18 8.53 24.89
N MET A 6 -5.54 7.39 25.17
CA MET A 6 -4.80 6.61 24.17
C MET A 6 -5.75 5.92 23.17
N MET A 7 -6.93 5.46 23.60
CA MET A 7 -7.92 4.84 22.72
C MET A 7 -8.60 5.85 21.77
N SER A 8 -8.81 7.11 22.18
CA SER A 8 -9.49 8.11 21.35
C SER A 8 -8.62 8.70 20.25
N ASN A 9 -7.30 8.85 20.47
CA ASN A 9 -6.41 9.50 19.51
C ASN A 9 -5.89 8.54 18.42
N LEU A 10 -5.79 7.23 18.70
CA LEU A 10 -5.38 6.23 17.71
C LEU A 10 -6.48 5.87 16.70
N GLY A 11 -7.76 6.05 17.06
CA GLY A 11 -8.88 5.88 16.12
C GLY A 11 -8.93 6.95 15.02
N ALA A 12 -8.34 8.13 15.28
CA ALA A 12 -8.33 9.26 14.35
C ALA A 12 -7.23 9.18 13.28
N PHE A 13 -6.14 8.43 13.53
CA PHE A 13 -5.01 8.29 12.59
C PHE A 13 -5.13 7.10 11.62
N MET A 14 -6.00 6.12 11.88
CA MET A 14 -6.38 5.11 10.89
C MET A 14 -7.38 5.71 9.90
N SER A 15 -6.86 6.54 9.00
CA SER A 15 -7.63 7.09 7.90
C SER A 15 -8.34 5.97 7.14
N ASN A 16 -9.67 6.05 7.12
CA ASN A 16 -10.52 5.08 6.47
C ASN A 16 -10.09 4.91 5.00
N PRO A 17 -9.70 3.70 4.52
CA PRO A 17 -9.36 3.47 3.10
C PRO A 17 -10.48 3.91 2.16
N LYS A 18 -11.72 3.97 2.65
CA LYS A 18 -12.89 4.52 1.95
C LYS A 18 -12.69 5.98 1.55
N HIS A 19 -11.97 6.77 2.34
CA HIS A 19 -11.64 8.16 1.99
C HIS A 19 -10.68 8.21 0.78
N THR A 20 -9.63 7.38 0.77
CA THR A 20 -8.72 7.30 -0.39
C THR A 20 -9.47 6.87 -1.65
N LEU A 21 -10.31 5.84 -1.54
CA LEU A 21 -11.14 5.38 -2.67
C LEU A 21 -12.09 6.48 -3.15
N PHE A 22 -12.71 7.23 -2.24
CA PHE A 22 -13.57 8.35 -2.59
C PHE A 22 -12.82 9.38 -3.44
N TRP A 23 -11.63 9.83 -3.02
CA TRP A 23 -10.84 10.78 -3.80
C TRP A 23 -10.36 10.23 -5.14
N MET A 24 -9.98 8.95 -5.20
CA MET A 24 -9.64 8.28 -6.46
C MET A 24 -10.83 8.25 -7.43
N THR A 25 -12.04 8.01 -6.91
CA THR A 25 -13.27 7.97 -7.73
C THR A 25 -13.68 9.36 -8.18
N VAL A 26 -13.62 10.36 -7.29
CA VAL A 26 -13.89 11.77 -7.63
C VAL A 26 -12.92 12.25 -8.71
N TYR A 27 -11.63 11.95 -8.59
CA TYR A 27 -10.64 12.30 -9.61
C TYR A 27 -10.97 11.66 -10.97
N LEU A 28 -11.28 10.36 -11.01
CA LEU A 28 -11.67 9.70 -12.26
C LEU A 28 -12.96 10.28 -12.86
N LEU A 29 -13.93 10.67 -12.04
CA LEU A 29 -15.17 11.30 -12.50
C LEU A 29 -14.88 12.67 -13.14
N ILE A 30 -14.01 13.48 -12.52
CA ILE A 30 -13.56 14.76 -13.10
C ILE A 30 -12.88 14.53 -14.44
N VAL A 31 -11.93 13.60 -14.52
CA VAL A 31 -11.22 13.26 -15.76
C VAL A 31 -12.20 12.78 -16.83
N ALA A 32 -13.12 11.87 -16.49
CA ALA A 32 -14.14 11.38 -17.41
C ALA A 32 -15.07 12.51 -17.91
N THR A 33 -15.41 13.46 -17.05
CA THR A 33 -16.19 14.65 -17.42
C THR A 33 -15.43 15.51 -18.43
N VAL A 34 -14.14 15.76 -18.19
CA VAL A 34 -13.29 16.47 -19.15
C VAL A 34 -13.23 15.72 -20.48
N CYS A 35 -12.97 14.41 -20.48
CA CYS A 35 -12.96 13.59 -21.69
C CYS A 35 -14.31 13.63 -22.45
N ALA A 36 -15.44 13.68 -21.74
CA ALA A 36 -16.76 13.81 -22.36
C ALA A 36 -16.96 15.18 -23.01
N LEU A 37 -16.47 16.27 -22.38
CA LEU A 37 -16.55 17.63 -22.93
C LEU A 37 -15.70 17.79 -24.21
N ILE A 38 -14.57 17.08 -24.30
CA ILE A 38 -13.69 17.08 -25.49
C ILE A 38 -13.80 15.77 -26.29
N TYR A 39 -14.98 15.16 -26.33
CA TYR A 39 -15.20 13.87 -27.01
C TYR A 39 -14.85 13.91 -28.50
N GLU A 40 -15.24 14.97 -29.21
CA GLU A 40 -15.03 15.09 -30.66
C GLU A 40 -13.54 14.98 -31.06
N PRO A 41 -12.62 15.82 -30.52
CA PRO A 41 -11.20 15.67 -30.82
C PRO A 41 -10.59 14.37 -30.29
N ILE A 42 -11.05 13.83 -29.15
CA ILE A 42 -10.60 12.52 -28.63
C ILE A 42 -10.99 11.40 -29.59
N SER A 43 -12.20 11.42 -30.14
CA SER A 43 -12.70 10.37 -31.04
C SER A 43 -11.95 10.37 -32.36
N ALA A 44 -11.68 11.54 -32.94
CA ALA A 44 -10.86 11.69 -34.14
C ALA A 44 -9.42 11.21 -33.88
N ALA A 45 -8.84 11.61 -32.73
CA ALA A 45 -7.55 11.14 -32.28
C ALA A 45 -7.50 9.61 -32.12
N PHE A 46 -8.55 9.01 -31.58
CA PHE A 46 -8.64 7.57 -31.35
C PHE A 46 -8.68 6.80 -32.68
N MET A 47 -9.50 7.25 -33.63
CA MET A 47 -9.67 6.59 -34.93
C MET A 47 -8.43 6.68 -35.83
N ALA A 48 -7.58 7.70 -35.66
CA ALA A 48 -6.34 7.83 -36.43
C ALA A 48 -5.40 6.63 -36.26
N ASN A 49 -5.29 6.09 -35.04
CA ASN A 49 -4.43 4.96 -34.70
C ASN A 49 -5.19 3.95 -33.82
N TRP A 50 -6.31 3.43 -34.32
CA TRP A 50 -7.25 2.62 -33.54
C TRP A 50 -6.59 1.45 -32.80
N VAL A 51 -5.58 0.80 -33.39
CA VAL A 51 -4.86 -0.33 -32.78
C VAL A 51 -4.09 0.11 -31.53
N PHE A 52 -3.20 1.09 -31.64
CA PHE A 52 -2.41 1.58 -30.51
C PHE A 52 -3.29 2.25 -29.46
N ASN A 53 -4.27 3.04 -29.89
CA ASN A 53 -5.16 3.74 -28.97
C ASN A 53 -6.05 2.77 -28.19
N SER A 54 -6.50 1.67 -28.80
CA SER A 54 -7.22 0.60 -28.09
C SER A 54 -6.33 -0.10 -27.07
N LEU A 55 -5.07 -0.35 -27.41
CA LEU A 55 -4.12 -0.97 -26.49
C LEU A 55 -3.76 -0.04 -25.33
N ILE A 56 -3.56 1.26 -25.58
CA ILE A 56 -3.39 2.29 -24.55
C ILE A 56 -4.60 2.29 -23.61
N LEU A 57 -5.82 2.30 -24.15
CA LEU A 57 -7.05 2.29 -23.35
C LEU A 57 -7.17 1.01 -22.51
N ALA A 58 -6.82 -0.15 -23.07
CA ALA A 58 -6.84 -1.41 -22.33
C ALA A 58 -5.84 -1.41 -21.16
N VAL A 59 -4.60 -0.97 -21.39
CA VAL A 59 -3.58 -0.84 -20.35
C VAL A 59 -4.02 0.16 -19.29
N LEU A 60 -4.63 1.28 -19.67
CA LEU A 60 -5.16 2.27 -18.73
C LEU A 60 -6.24 1.67 -17.83
N VAL A 61 -7.22 0.96 -18.40
CA VAL A 61 -8.29 0.31 -17.62
C VAL A 61 -7.75 -0.75 -16.67
N ILE A 62 -6.81 -1.60 -17.15
CA ILE A 62 -6.15 -2.61 -16.32
C ILE A 62 -5.37 -1.94 -15.19
N GLY A 63 -4.60 -0.89 -15.50
CA GLY A 63 -3.84 -0.11 -14.51
C GLY A 63 -4.76 0.47 -13.43
N ILE A 64 -5.87 1.10 -13.81
CA ILE A 64 -6.87 1.62 -12.87
C ILE A 64 -7.38 0.50 -11.97
N GLY A 65 -7.74 -0.66 -12.54
CA GLY A 65 -8.21 -1.82 -11.78
C GLY A 65 -7.17 -2.34 -10.78
N LEU A 66 -5.89 -2.40 -11.17
CA LEU A 66 -4.79 -2.82 -10.31
C LEU A 66 -4.59 -1.84 -9.14
N THR A 67 -4.58 -0.53 -9.41
CA THR A 67 -4.41 0.49 -8.36
C THR A 67 -5.60 0.51 -7.38
N TYR A 68 -6.82 0.32 -7.86
CA TYR A 68 -7.98 0.16 -6.97
C TYR A 68 -7.87 -1.10 -6.12
N ARG A 69 -7.49 -2.23 -6.73
CA ARG A 69 -7.29 -3.50 -6.01
C ARG A 69 -6.25 -3.35 -4.88
N GLN A 70 -5.19 -2.59 -5.08
CA GLN A 70 -4.19 -2.28 -4.05
C GLN A 70 -4.77 -1.57 -2.83
N VAL A 71 -5.80 -0.74 -2.99
CA VAL A 71 -6.45 -0.05 -1.87
C VAL A 71 -7.54 -0.93 -1.25
N PHE A 72 -8.28 -1.68 -2.05
CA PHE A 72 -9.32 -2.60 -1.55
C PHE A 72 -8.77 -3.70 -0.66
N ILE A 73 -7.57 -4.22 -0.97
CA ILE A 73 -6.97 -5.29 -0.15
C ILE A 73 -6.65 -4.82 1.28
N LEU A 74 -6.49 -3.52 1.52
CA LEU A 74 -6.18 -2.96 2.84
C LEU A 74 -7.40 -2.90 3.79
N GLN A 75 -8.62 -2.86 3.26
CA GLN A 75 -9.83 -2.76 4.07
C GLN A 75 -10.06 -3.95 5.02
N PRO A 76 -10.08 -5.22 4.56
CA PRO A 76 -10.32 -6.36 5.44
C PRO A 76 -9.18 -6.52 6.47
N GLU A 77 -7.97 -6.09 6.14
CA GLU A 77 -6.80 -6.14 7.04
C GLU A 77 -7.01 -5.21 8.25
N LEU A 78 -7.51 -3.98 8.01
CA LEU A 78 -7.80 -3.02 9.06
C LEU A 78 -8.97 -3.46 9.95
N GLU A 79 -10.02 -4.04 9.36
CA GLU A 79 -11.14 -4.59 10.13
C GLU A 79 -10.69 -5.74 11.03
N TRP A 80 -9.79 -6.60 10.55
CA TRP A 80 -9.22 -7.69 11.34
C TRP A 80 -8.41 -7.16 12.54
N ILE A 81 -7.53 -6.16 12.34
CA ILE A 81 -6.75 -5.54 13.44
C ILE A 81 -7.70 -4.91 14.48
N ALA A 82 -8.74 -4.19 14.01
CA ALA A 82 -9.71 -3.55 14.88
C ALA A 82 -10.49 -4.57 15.74
N LEU A 83 -10.91 -5.69 15.14
CA LEU A 83 -11.55 -6.80 15.85
C LEU A 83 -10.60 -7.45 16.86
N PHE A 84 -9.35 -7.70 16.48
CA PHE A 84 -8.33 -8.29 17.36
C PHE A 84 -8.06 -7.41 18.60
N ARG A 85 -7.96 -6.09 18.41
CA ARG A 85 -7.73 -5.13 19.50
C ARG A 85 -8.87 -5.07 20.54
N THR A 86 -10.10 -5.39 20.15
CA THR A 86 -11.27 -5.34 21.06
C THR A 86 -11.47 -6.59 21.92
N GLY A 87 -10.58 -7.59 21.83
CA GLY A 87 -10.65 -8.80 22.66
C GLY A 87 -11.86 -9.72 22.37
N ARG A 88 -12.64 -9.45 21.31
CA ARG A 88 -13.80 -10.26 20.89
C ARG A 88 -13.40 -11.47 20.03
N SER A 89 -12.24 -12.09 20.33
CA SER A 89 -11.62 -13.17 19.56
C SER A 89 -12.45 -14.46 19.43
N GLY A 90 -13.57 -14.57 20.15
CA GLY A 90 -14.48 -15.73 20.09
C GLY A 90 -15.55 -15.69 18.99
N LEU A 91 -15.80 -14.56 18.33
CA LEU A 91 -16.84 -14.45 17.30
C LEU A 91 -16.24 -14.48 15.90
N SER A 92 -16.19 -15.70 15.34
CA SER A 92 -16.05 -16.03 13.91
C SER A 92 -15.52 -14.88 13.02
N VAL A 93 -14.20 -14.88 12.81
CA VAL A 93 -13.53 -14.04 11.80
C VAL A 93 -14.14 -14.38 10.43
N LYS A 94 -15.09 -13.57 9.96
CA LYS A 94 -15.88 -13.83 8.74
C LYS A 94 -15.05 -13.71 7.45
N GLN A 95 -13.86 -13.09 7.51
CA GLN A 95 -12.92 -12.98 6.38
C GLN A 95 -11.48 -13.16 6.87
N GLU A 96 -10.78 -14.18 6.36
CA GLU A 96 -9.35 -14.35 6.61
C GLU A 96 -8.56 -13.17 5.99
N PRO A 97 -7.68 -12.49 6.75
CA PRO A 97 -6.79 -11.47 6.19
C PRO A 97 -5.79 -12.13 5.23
N ARG A 98 -5.42 -11.45 4.14
CA ARG A 98 -4.56 -12.02 3.09
C ARG A 98 -3.10 -11.63 3.30
N LEU A 99 -2.84 -10.39 3.70
CA LEU A 99 -1.52 -9.85 4.02
C LEU A 99 -1.10 -10.22 5.44
N LEU A 100 -2.00 -10.14 6.41
CA LEU A 100 -1.73 -10.49 7.81
C LEU A 100 -1.86 -11.99 8.12
N LYS A 101 -2.09 -12.85 7.12
CA LYS A 101 -2.24 -14.31 7.32
C LYS A 101 -1.10 -14.96 8.13
N PRO A 102 0.19 -14.59 7.95
CA PRO A 102 1.29 -15.11 8.76
C PRO A 102 1.20 -14.67 10.23
N LEU A 103 0.88 -13.38 10.49
CA LEU A 103 0.67 -12.86 11.85
C LEU A 103 -0.54 -13.51 12.51
N ALA A 104 -1.65 -13.66 11.78
CA ALA A 104 -2.87 -14.27 12.31
C ALA A 104 -2.65 -15.73 12.75
N ARG A 105 -1.79 -16.48 12.07
CA ARG A 105 -1.43 -17.86 12.45
C ARG A 105 -0.54 -17.90 13.69
N GLN A 106 0.51 -17.08 13.76
CA GLN A 106 1.40 -17.03 14.92
C GLN A 106 0.68 -16.50 16.16
N LEU A 107 -0.04 -15.39 16.03
CA LEU A 107 -0.80 -14.78 17.13
C LEU A 107 -1.97 -15.67 17.58
N GLY A 108 -2.66 -16.35 16.66
CA GLY A 108 -3.82 -17.20 16.97
C GLY A 108 -3.47 -18.48 17.73
N ASP A 109 -2.33 -19.10 17.44
CA ASP A 109 -1.85 -20.30 18.15
C ASP A 109 -1.13 -19.96 19.47
N GLU A 110 -0.47 -18.80 19.57
CA GLU A 110 0.26 -18.38 20.78
C GLU A 110 -0.65 -17.72 21.84
N PHE A 111 -1.69 -16.97 21.47
CA PHE A 111 -2.66 -16.41 22.44
C PHE A 111 -3.43 -17.50 23.20
N LYS A 112 -3.61 -18.69 22.60
CA LYS A 112 -4.23 -19.85 23.26
C LYS A 112 -3.35 -20.50 24.33
N ARG A 113 -2.05 -20.15 24.38
CA ARG A 113 -1.03 -20.83 25.18
C ARG A 113 -0.40 -19.93 26.24
N ASP A 114 -1.03 -18.84 26.69
CA ASP A 114 -0.69 -18.10 27.94
C ASP A 114 0.79 -17.71 28.17
N ARG A 115 1.66 -17.85 27.17
CA ARG A 115 3.10 -17.53 27.20
C ARG A 115 3.43 -16.83 25.90
N PHE A 116 3.19 -15.53 25.94
CA PHE A 116 3.43 -14.65 24.81
C PHE A 116 4.90 -14.22 24.82
N THR A 117 5.74 -14.80 23.97
CA THR A 117 7.13 -14.34 23.78
C THR A 117 7.43 -14.21 22.28
N LEU A 118 6.65 -13.40 21.56
CA LEU A 118 7.08 -12.93 20.24
C LEU A 118 8.27 -12.00 20.45
N SER A 119 9.47 -12.46 20.10
CA SER A 119 10.65 -11.59 20.12
C SER A 119 10.45 -10.45 19.12
N ALA A 120 10.86 -9.23 19.46
CA ALA A 120 10.79 -8.06 18.58
C ALA A 120 11.39 -8.31 17.18
N MET A 121 12.32 -9.26 17.07
CA MET A 121 12.92 -9.73 15.82
C MET A 121 11.92 -10.42 14.88
N SER A 122 11.08 -11.31 15.40
CA SER A 122 10.07 -12.04 14.63
C SER A 122 9.03 -11.10 14.02
N LEU A 123 8.67 -10.07 14.76
CA LEU A 123 7.70 -9.07 14.36
C LEU A 123 8.19 -8.17 13.23
N ARG A 124 9.45 -7.73 13.34
CA ARG A 124 10.13 -6.98 12.30
C ARG A 124 10.22 -7.76 10.98
N THR A 125 10.49 -9.06 11.06
CA THR A 125 10.54 -9.94 9.87
C THR A 125 9.19 -10.00 9.15
N VAL A 126 8.08 -10.06 9.88
CA VAL A 126 6.76 -10.09 9.25
C VAL A 126 6.38 -8.72 8.67
N LEU A 127 6.72 -7.64 9.37
CA LEU A 127 6.53 -6.28 8.87
C LEU A 127 7.32 -6.04 7.58
N ASP A 128 8.58 -6.48 7.52
CA ASP A 128 9.43 -6.45 6.32
C ASP A 128 8.82 -7.27 5.18
N GLY A 129 8.23 -8.43 5.48
CA GLY A 129 7.52 -9.25 4.49
C GLY A 129 6.26 -8.58 3.92
N ILE A 130 5.50 -7.86 4.74
CA ILE A 130 4.33 -7.08 4.29
C ILE A 130 4.80 -5.90 3.43
N ARG A 131 5.86 -5.20 3.85
CA ARG A 131 6.45 -4.09 3.10
C ARG A 131 6.90 -4.53 1.71
N SER A 132 7.63 -5.64 1.62
CA SER A 132 8.10 -6.20 0.35
C SER A 132 6.94 -6.51 -0.62
N ARG A 133 5.82 -7.07 -0.12
CA ARG A 133 4.64 -7.33 -0.96
C ARG A 133 3.94 -6.07 -1.44
N MET A 134 3.90 -5.03 -0.62
CA MET A 134 3.36 -3.73 -1.03
C MET A 134 4.25 -3.06 -2.08
N ASP A 135 5.58 -3.14 -1.91
CA ASP A 135 6.55 -2.60 -2.86
C ASP A 135 6.49 -3.30 -4.23
N GLU A 136 6.35 -4.63 -4.25
CA GLU A 136 6.11 -5.41 -5.48
C GLU A 136 4.86 -4.91 -6.22
N SER A 137 3.78 -4.65 -5.49
CA SER A 137 2.56 -4.13 -6.10
C SER A 137 2.76 -2.73 -6.70
N ARG A 138 3.52 -1.86 -6.02
CA ARG A 138 3.88 -0.53 -6.55
C ARG A 138 4.75 -0.61 -7.80
N GLU A 139 5.65 -1.59 -7.87
CA GLU A 139 6.47 -1.80 -9.06
C GLU A 139 5.62 -2.10 -10.30
N ILE A 140 4.60 -2.95 -10.14
CA ILE A 140 3.63 -3.24 -11.22
C ILE A 140 2.92 -1.95 -11.68
N SER A 141 2.48 -1.11 -10.74
CA SER A 141 1.81 0.17 -11.05
C SER A 141 2.74 1.13 -11.82
N ARG A 142 3.98 1.28 -11.36
CA ARG A 142 5.02 2.08 -12.06
C ARG A 142 5.31 1.54 -13.46
N TYR A 143 5.38 0.22 -13.62
CA TYR A 143 5.54 -0.39 -14.93
C TYR A 143 4.37 -0.08 -15.86
N MET A 144 3.12 -0.12 -15.38
CA MET A 144 1.94 0.28 -16.18
C MET A 144 1.99 1.74 -16.62
N ILE A 145 2.43 2.65 -15.74
CA ILE A 145 2.62 4.07 -16.07
C ILE A 145 3.67 4.22 -17.18
N SER A 146 4.85 3.62 -17.01
CA SER A 146 5.91 3.65 -18.02
C SER A 146 5.49 2.99 -19.33
N LEU A 147 4.71 1.92 -19.27
CA LEU A 147 4.17 1.24 -20.44
C LEU A 147 3.21 2.15 -21.23
N LEU A 148 2.34 2.92 -20.56
CA LEU A 148 1.47 3.89 -21.25
C LEU A 148 2.27 4.98 -21.96
N VAL A 149 3.32 5.51 -21.33
CA VAL A 149 4.22 6.48 -21.96
C VAL A 149 4.89 5.87 -23.18
N PHE A 150 5.49 4.69 -23.02
CA PHE A 150 6.16 3.98 -24.10
C PHE A 150 5.22 3.70 -25.26
N LEU A 151 4.00 3.25 -24.98
CA LEU A 151 3.02 2.92 -25.99
C LEU A 151 2.50 4.16 -26.72
N GLY A 152 2.37 5.29 -26.02
CA GLY A 152 2.09 6.59 -26.63
C GLY A 152 3.21 7.01 -27.60
N LEU A 153 4.47 6.89 -27.19
CA LEU A 153 5.62 7.16 -28.05
C LEU A 153 5.66 6.24 -29.27
N LEU A 154 5.43 4.93 -29.07
CA LEU A 154 5.38 3.95 -30.16
C LEU A 154 4.26 4.29 -31.16
N GLY A 155 3.09 4.71 -30.68
CA GLY A 155 2.00 5.16 -31.54
C GLY A 155 2.39 6.34 -32.44
N THR A 156 3.17 7.30 -31.92
CA THR A 156 3.68 8.41 -32.75
C THR A 156 4.70 7.96 -33.78
N PHE A 157 5.61 7.06 -33.39
CA PHE A 157 6.59 6.49 -34.30
C PHE A 157 5.91 5.76 -35.46
N TRP A 158 4.87 4.97 -35.15
CA TRP A 158 4.07 4.27 -36.15
C TRP A 158 3.36 5.23 -37.11
N GLY A 159 2.73 6.29 -36.58
CA GLY A 159 2.08 7.30 -37.41
C GLY A 159 3.06 8.03 -38.35
N LEU A 160 4.25 8.38 -37.84
CA LEU A 160 5.29 9.04 -38.64
C LEU A 160 5.88 8.12 -39.73
N LEU A 161 5.97 6.81 -39.49
CA LEU A 161 6.36 5.85 -40.54
C LEU A 161 5.37 5.90 -41.71
N GLY A 162 4.07 5.95 -41.43
CA GLY A 162 3.03 6.11 -42.46
C GLY A 162 3.18 7.40 -43.28
N THR A 163 3.55 8.50 -42.61
CA THR A 163 3.88 9.79 -43.26
C THR A 163 5.08 9.64 -44.19
N ILE A 164 6.17 8.99 -43.74
CA ILE A 164 7.39 8.78 -44.54
C ILE A 164 7.09 7.92 -45.77
N GLU A 165 6.33 6.83 -45.60
CA GLU A 165 5.91 5.98 -46.73
C GLU A 165 5.06 6.75 -47.75
N ALA A 166 4.15 7.61 -47.28
CA ALA A 166 3.33 8.43 -48.16
C ALA A 166 4.17 9.42 -48.97
N VAL A 167 5.13 10.10 -48.34
CA VAL A 167 6.09 10.98 -49.03
C VAL A 167 6.93 10.19 -50.05
N GLY A 168 7.43 9.02 -49.67
CA GLY A 168 8.19 8.15 -50.58
C GLY A 168 7.41 7.75 -51.82
N ARG A 169 6.12 7.40 -51.67
CA ARG A 169 5.24 7.08 -52.81
C ARG A 169 5.04 8.26 -53.75
N VAL A 170 4.89 9.47 -53.23
CA VAL A 170 4.75 10.68 -54.06
C VAL A 170 6.01 10.93 -54.89
N ILE A 171 7.19 10.74 -54.29
CA ILE A 171 8.47 10.90 -54.99
C ILE A 171 8.66 9.83 -56.08
N ILE A 172 8.30 8.57 -55.80
CA ILE A 172 8.46 7.45 -56.76
C ILE A 172 7.47 7.56 -57.92
N ASN A 173 6.23 7.99 -57.64
CA ASN A 173 5.16 8.04 -58.65
C ASN A 173 5.18 9.32 -59.51
N LEU A 174 6.15 10.21 -59.30
CA LEU A 174 6.30 11.42 -60.11
C LEU A 174 6.82 11.05 -61.50
N ASP A 175 5.92 10.92 -62.48
CA ASP A 175 6.29 10.70 -63.87
C ASP A 175 6.60 12.03 -64.55
N ILE A 176 7.90 12.28 -64.76
CA ILE A 176 8.41 13.49 -65.44
C ILE A 176 8.27 13.35 -66.97
N GLY A 177 7.84 12.19 -67.47
CA GLY A 177 7.64 11.91 -68.87
C GLY A 177 6.45 12.67 -69.47
N ASN A 178 6.73 13.79 -70.14
CA ASN A 178 5.82 14.48 -71.07
C ASN A 178 4.65 15.28 -70.45
N GLN A 179 4.65 15.52 -69.13
CA GLN A 179 3.66 16.36 -68.44
C GLN A 179 4.09 17.82 -68.29
N ASN A 180 3.11 18.74 -68.23
CA ASN A 180 3.36 20.16 -67.97
C ASN A 180 3.96 20.36 -66.57
N PHE A 181 5.02 21.16 -66.46
CA PHE A 181 5.74 21.40 -65.20
C PHE A 181 4.81 21.89 -64.07
N ASP A 182 3.79 22.69 -64.40
CA ASP A 182 2.79 23.18 -63.46
C ASP A 182 1.91 22.05 -62.86
N GLN A 183 1.60 21.01 -63.64
CA GLN A 183 0.83 19.85 -63.16
C GLN A 183 1.67 18.99 -62.24
N VAL A 184 2.91 18.69 -62.63
CA VAL A 184 3.86 17.91 -61.81
C VAL A 184 4.15 18.63 -60.48
N PHE A 185 4.31 19.95 -60.51
CA PHE A 185 4.49 20.74 -59.30
C PHE A 185 3.25 20.75 -58.40
N GLY A 186 2.05 20.86 -58.98
CA GLY A 186 0.79 20.78 -58.24
C GLY A 186 0.59 19.41 -57.57
N GLU A 187 0.94 18.32 -58.25
CA GLU A 187 0.89 16.96 -57.69
C GLU A 187 1.89 16.74 -56.56
N LEU A 188 3.11 17.27 -56.71
CA LEU A 188 4.13 17.20 -55.67
C LEU A 188 3.73 18.04 -54.44
N GLN A 189 3.18 19.24 -54.66
CA GLN A 189 2.64 20.08 -53.59
C GLN A 189 1.50 19.37 -52.84
N ALA A 190 0.50 18.84 -53.56
CA ALA A 190 -0.63 18.13 -52.97
C ALA A 190 -0.21 16.83 -52.27
N GLY A 191 0.77 16.12 -52.84
CA GLY A 191 1.33 14.89 -52.30
C GLY A 191 2.15 15.09 -51.03
N LEU A 192 2.80 16.25 -50.85
CA LEU A 192 3.55 16.59 -49.64
C LEU A 192 2.69 17.26 -48.54
N LEU A 193 1.58 17.92 -48.90
CA LEU A 193 0.65 18.52 -47.94
C LEU A 193 -0.09 17.47 -47.10
N ARG A 194 -0.60 16.40 -47.72
CA ARG A 194 -1.34 15.33 -47.04
C ARG A 194 -0.57 14.68 -45.86
N PRO A 195 0.70 14.28 -46.03
CA PRO A 195 1.51 13.74 -44.94
C PRO A 195 1.73 14.77 -43.81
N LEU A 196 1.83 16.06 -44.15
CA LEU A 196 2.00 17.14 -43.18
C LEU A 196 0.76 17.31 -42.29
N GLU A 197 -0.44 17.26 -42.88
CA GLU A 197 -1.71 17.28 -42.14
C GLU A 197 -1.88 16.02 -41.26
N GLY A 198 -1.41 14.86 -41.74
CA GLY A 198 -1.42 13.60 -41.00
C GLY A 198 -0.46 13.53 -39.81
N MET A 199 0.44 14.51 -39.63
CA MET A 199 1.38 14.52 -38.52
C MET A 199 0.70 14.79 -37.17
N GLY A 200 -0.34 15.66 -37.16
CA GLY A 200 -1.09 15.97 -35.94
C GLY A 200 -1.88 14.78 -35.40
N THR A 201 -2.39 13.92 -36.30
CA THR A 201 -3.11 12.70 -35.92
C THR A 201 -2.17 11.58 -35.49
N ALA A 202 -0.92 11.55 -35.98
CA ALA A 202 0.12 10.66 -35.45
C ALA A 202 0.49 11.01 -34.00
N PHE A 203 0.52 12.31 -33.65
CA PHE A 203 0.87 12.77 -32.29
C PHE A 203 -0.19 12.47 -31.23
N SER A 204 -1.45 12.27 -31.64
CA SER A 204 -2.56 12.05 -30.71
C SER A 204 -2.41 10.82 -29.82
N SER A 205 -1.77 9.75 -30.33
CA SER A 205 -1.46 8.55 -29.56
C SER A 205 -0.54 8.84 -28.38
N SER A 206 0.43 9.75 -28.54
CA SER A 206 1.29 10.19 -27.43
C SER A 206 0.52 10.99 -26.39
N LEU A 207 -0.39 11.88 -26.82
CA LEU A 207 -1.26 12.60 -25.89
C LEU A 207 -2.14 11.66 -25.07
N LEU A 208 -2.69 10.60 -25.69
CA LEU A 208 -3.46 9.58 -24.98
C LEU A 208 -2.59 8.77 -24.02
N GLY A 209 -1.40 8.34 -24.44
CA GLY A 209 -0.46 7.61 -23.58
C GLY A 209 0.04 8.42 -22.39
N LEU A 210 0.46 9.67 -22.63
CA LEU A 210 0.89 10.60 -21.59
C LEU A 210 -0.27 10.98 -20.65
N GLY A 211 -1.43 11.32 -21.20
CA GLY A 211 -2.64 11.61 -20.41
C GLY A 211 -3.06 10.42 -19.54
N GLY A 212 -3.07 9.21 -20.10
CA GLY A 212 -3.30 7.98 -19.36
C GLY A 212 -2.27 7.75 -18.25
N SER A 213 -0.99 7.99 -18.53
CA SER A 213 0.09 7.85 -17.55
C SER A 213 -0.06 8.83 -16.38
N LEU A 214 -0.55 10.05 -16.62
CA LEU A 214 -0.83 11.04 -15.58
C LEU A 214 -2.01 10.60 -14.69
N ILE A 215 -3.06 10.04 -15.31
CA ILE A 215 -4.21 9.48 -14.58
C ILE A 215 -3.75 8.36 -13.65
N LEU A 216 -3.00 7.38 -14.18
CA LEU A 216 -2.46 6.30 -13.36
C LEU A 216 -1.47 6.80 -12.30
N GLY A 217 -0.61 7.76 -12.65
CA GLY A 217 0.35 8.34 -11.71
C GLY A 217 -0.32 8.99 -10.51
N PHE A 218 -1.41 9.72 -10.72
CA PHE A 218 -2.19 10.28 -9.61
C PHE A 218 -2.81 9.18 -8.74
N LEU A 219 -3.43 8.17 -9.36
CA LEU A 219 -4.01 7.05 -8.62
C LEU A 219 -2.97 6.27 -7.81
N ASP A 220 -1.76 6.08 -8.37
CA ASP A 220 -0.65 5.40 -7.72
C ASP A 220 -0.19 6.14 -6.46
N ILE A 221 -0.07 7.47 -6.53
CA ILE A 221 0.25 8.30 -5.37
C ILE A 221 -0.79 8.11 -4.26
N GLN A 222 -2.09 8.13 -4.61
CA GLN A 222 -3.16 7.94 -3.63
C GLN A 222 -3.13 6.54 -2.99
N ALA A 223 -2.88 5.50 -3.79
CA ALA A 223 -2.70 4.14 -3.29
C ALA A 223 -1.46 4.03 -2.39
N GLY A 224 -0.35 4.67 -2.77
CA GLY A 224 0.86 4.73 -1.97
C GLY A 224 0.64 5.40 -0.61
N HIS A 225 -0.08 6.52 -0.57
CA HIS A 225 -0.47 7.15 0.69
C HIS A 225 -1.32 6.24 1.58
N ALA A 226 -2.22 5.43 1.02
CA ALA A 226 -3.02 4.48 1.80
C ALA A 226 -2.17 3.35 2.37
N GLN A 227 -1.24 2.79 1.58
CA GLN A 227 -0.33 1.74 2.02
C GLN A 227 0.63 2.21 3.13
N ASN A 228 1.20 3.42 3.00
CA ASN A 228 2.08 3.96 4.04
C ASN A 228 1.33 4.13 5.37
N ARG A 229 0.13 4.73 5.33
CA ARG A 229 -0.70 4.90 6.54
C ARG A 229 -1.08 3.57 7.18
N PHE A 230 -1.33 2.53 6.38
CA PHE A 230 -1.57 1.18 6.89
C PHE A 230 -0.33 0.59 7.55
N TYR A 231 0.84 0.74 6.93
CA TYR A 231 2.12 0.26 7.47
C TYR A 231 2.47 0.96 8.79
N ASP A 232 2.38 2.28 8.84
CA ASP A 232 2.65 3.07 10.04
C ASP A 232 1.70 2.66 11.18
N GLY A 233 0.42 2.44 10.85
CA GLY A 233 -0.58 1.95 11.81
C GLY A 233 -0.31 0.53 12.32
N LEU A 234 0.23 -0.35 11.48
CA LEU A 234 0.69 -1.67 11.89
C LEU A 234 1.89 -1.57 12.82
N GLU A 235 2.90 -0.77 12.48
CA GLU A 235 4.11 -0.59 13.28
C GLU A 235 3.80 -0.04 14.68
N GLU A 236 2.91 0.95 14.77
CA GLU A 236 2.43 1.49 16.05
C GLU A 236 1.69 0.43 16.89
N TRP A 237 0.77 -0.33 16.27
CA TRP A 237 0.03 -1.39 16.96
C TRP A 237 0.97 -2.47 17.53
N LEU A 238 1.99 -2.82 16.76
CA LEU A 238 2.99 -3.83 17.10
C LEU A 238 3.95 -3.37 18.21
N THR A 239 4.36 -2.12 18.17
CA THR A 239 5.16 -1.49 19.23
C THR A 239 4.37 -1.43 20.53
N GLY A 240 3.08 -1.06 20.47
CA GLY A 240 2.18 -1.07 21.62
C GLY A 240 2.03 -2.46 22.25
N LEU A 241 1.97 -3.52 21.45
CA LEU A 241 1.89 -4.90 21.95
C LEU A 241 3.19 -5.32 22.68
N THR A 242 4.35 -4.93 22.15
CA THR A 242 5.66 -5.25 22.73
C THR A 242 5.84 -4.60 24.12
N HIS A 243 5.46 -3.33 24.26
CA HIS A 243 5.55 -2.63 25.55
C HIS A 243 4.63 -3.21 26.63
N LEU A 244 3.46 -3.74 26.25
CA LEU A 244 2.56 -4.39 27.20
C LEU A 244 3.16 -5.70 27.74
N ILE A 245 3.82 -6.48 26.89
CA ILE A 245 4.47 -7.75 27.28
C ILE A 245 5.64 -7.49 28.21
N ASP A 246 6.49 -6.51 27.86
CA ASP A 246 7.66 -6.14 28.67
C ASP A 246 7.21 -5.70 30.07
N ALA A 247 6.17 -4.85 30.15
CA ALA A 247 5.60 -4.42 31.43
C ALA A 247 5.08 -5.59 32.29
N THR A 248 4.38 -6.56 31.71
CA THR A 248 3.93 -7.76 32.45
C THR A 248 5.07 -8.68 32.91
N ASP A 249 6.14 -8.83 32.13
CA ASP A 249 7.29 -9.67 32.53
C ASP A 249 8.13 -8.98 33.62
N PHE A 250 8.12 -7.64 33.68
CA PHE A 250 8.70 -6.87 34.78
C PHE A 250 7.86 -6.93 36.07
N GLU A 251 6.53 -6.79 36.00
CA GLU A 251 5.63 -6.84 37.18
C GLU A 251 5.63 -8.23 37.85
N ASP A 252 5.57 -9.32 37.07
CA ASP A 252 5.50 -10.68 37.62
C ASP A 252 6.85 -11.12 38.26
N LYS A 253 7.99 -10.72 37.69
CA LYS A 253 9.31 -11.04 38.25
C LYS A 253 9.71 -10.14 39.42
N SER A 254 9.34 -8.86 39.44
CA SER A 254 9.73 -7.96 40.53
C SER A 254 8.97 -8.27 41.82
N ASP A 255 7.67 -8.56 41.74
CA ASP A 255 6.84 -8.78 42.92
C ASP A 255 7.13 -10.15 43.55
N LEU A 256 7.28 -11.21 42.74
CA LEU A 256 7.63 -12.54 43.26
C LEU A 256 9.01 -12.57 43.92
N THR A 257 10.01 -11.91 43.33
CA THR A 257 11.37 -11.87 43.91
C THR A 257 11.46 -10.98 45.14
N THR A 258 10.69 -9.90 45.20
CA THR A 258 10.64 -8.99 46.37
C THR A 258 9.89 -9.64 47.53
N ILE A 259 8.75 -10.27 47.27
CA ILE A 259 7.97 -11.01 48.28
C ILE A 259 8.79 -12.19 48.83
N GLN A 260 9.51 -12.92 47.97
CA GLN A 260 10.33 -14.04 48.41
C GLN A 260 11.53 -13.60 49.25
N LYS A 261 12.20 -12.49 48.90
CA LYS A 261 13.26 -11.89 49.74
C LYS A 261 12.74 -11.41 51.10
N ALA A 262 11.62 -10.69 51.10
CA ALA A 262 11.00 -10.21 52.34
C ALA A 262 10.56 -11.37 53.26
N SER A 263 10.07 -12.48 52.68
CA SER A 263 9.71 -13.67 53.47
C SER A 263 10.92 -14.37 54.11
N LEU A 264 12.08 -14.36 53.43
CA LEU A 264 13.33 -14.92 53.95
C LEU A 264 13.91 -14.05 55.08
N GLU A 265 13.91 -12.73 54.91
CA GLU A 265 14.37 -11.80 55.95
C GLU A 265 13.50 -11.88 57.21
N LEU A 266 12.17 -11.96 57.05
CA LEU A 266 11.25 -12.11 58.18
C LEU A 266 11.45 -13.44 58.92
N ALA A 267 11.75 -14.53 58.20
CA ALA A 267 12.02 -15.83 58.81
C ALA A 267 13.31 -15.82 59.66
N ASP A 268 14.37 -15.16 59.18
CA ASP A 268 15.60 -14.99 59.93
C ASP A 268 15.39 -14.12 61.19
N GLU A 269 14.60 -13.05 61.08
CA GLU A 269 14.30 -12.16 62.22
C GLU A 269 13.49 -12.87 63.32
N ILE A 270 12.53 -13.73 62.94
CA ILE A 270 11.78 -14.56 63.89
C ILE A 270 12.72 -15.53 64.62
N LEU A 271 13.65 -16.18 63.92
CA LEU A 271 14.60 -17.11 64.53
C LEU A 271 15.52 -16.41 65.55
N ILE A 272 15.96 -15.19 65.24
CA ILE A 272 16.77 -14.39 66.16
C ILE A 272 15.96 -14.04 67.41
N LEU A 273 14.71 -13.60 67.26
CA LEU A 273 13.83 -13.25 68.37
C LEU A 273 13.45 -14.44 69.25
N GLU A 274 13.30 -15.63 68.67
CA GLU A 274 13.08 -16.87 69.43
C GLU A 274 14.30 -17.26 70.27
N GLU A 275 15.50 -17.13 69.69
CA GLU A 275 16.74 -17.43 70.39
C GLU A 275 17.02 -16.39 71.51
N GLU A 276 16.78 -15.10 71.27
CA GLU A 276 16.85 -14.08 72.31
C GLU A 276 15.86 -14.35 73.45
N ASN A 277 14.61 -14.70 73.14
CA ASN A 277 13.63 -15.08 74.15
C ASN A 277 14.05 -16.31 74.95
N ARG A 278 14.64 -17.32 74.30
CA ARG A 278 15.16 -18.51 74.97
C ARG A 278 16.30 -18.16 75.93
N GLN A 279 17.21 -17.29 75.50
CA GLN A 279 18.31 -16.81 76.33
C GLN A 279 17.82 -15.94 77.51
N LEU A 280 16.80 -15.09 77.28
CA LEU A 280 16.17 -14.30 78.33
C LEU A 280 15.44 -15.18 79.35
N LYS A 281 14.68 -16.19 78.90
CA LYS A 281 14.04 -17.18 79.78
C LYS A 281 15.07 -17.92 80.64
N ALA A 282 16.19 -18.33 80.06
CA ALA A 282 17.29 -18.98 80.78
C ALA A 282 17.94 -18.05 81.82
N LYS A 283 18.11 -16.75 81.51
CA LYS A 283 18.65 -15.75 82.47
C LYS A 283 17.68 -15.38 83.59
N LEU A 284 16.38 -15.42 83.33
CA LEU A 284 15.32 -15.08 84.29
C LEU A 284 14.87 -16.26 85.17
N GLY A 285 15.44 -17.45 84.97
CA GLY A 285 15.18 -18.63 85.82
C GLY A 285 13.82 -19.31 85.57
N PHE A 286 13.14 -18.99 84.48
CA PHE A 286 11.93 -19.71 84.05
C PHE A 286 12.35 -21.05 83.46
N THR A 287 12.23 -22.12 84.25
CA THR A 287 12.32 -23.50 83.74
C THR A 287 10.92 -23.91 83.31
N ASP A 288 10.77 -24.51 82.12
CA ASP A 288 9.52 -25.12 81.66
C ASP A 288 9.09 -26.24 82.65
N LYS A 289 8.38 -25.84 83.69
CA LYS A 289 7.58 -26.69 84.56
C LYS A 289 6.32 -25.93 84.90
N ASP A 290 5.37 -26.02 83.98
CA ASP A 290 4.07 -26.63 84.27
C ASP A 290 3.83 -27.75 83.25
#